data_AF-J0L3P7-F1
#
_entry.id   AF-J0L3P7-F1
#
_cell.length_a   1.000
_cell.length_b   1.000
_cell.length_c   1.000
_cell.angle_alpha   90.00
_cell.angle_beta   90.00
_cell.angle_gamma   90.00
#
_symmetry.space_group_name_H-M   'P 1'
#
loop_
_entity.id
_entity.type
_entity.pdbx_description
1 polymer ?
#
loop_
_entity_poly.entity_id
_entity_poly.type
_entity_poly.pdbx_seq_one_letter_code
_entity_poly.pdbx_strand_id
1 'polypeptide(L)' 'MKNKIITFVDVVVRILFAVFGVYLLTKYNSDNTVKFAGYSIIIFNIATTFFDSNYHKNKTL' A
#
# COMPACT_ATOMS: atom_id res chain seq x y z
N MET A 1 12.86 -10.00 -17.76
CA MET A 1 11.85 -8.97 -18.08
C MET A 1 10.56 -9.13 -17.28
N LYS A 2 9.98 -10.33 -17.16
CA LYS A 2 8.77 -10.58 -16.32
C LYS A 2 8.85 -9.98 -14.91
N ASN A 3 9.95 -10.21 -14.18
CA ASN A 3 10.10 -9.66 -12.82
C ASN A 3 10.09 -8.12 -12.77
N LYS A 4 10.65 -7.44 -13.78
CA LYS A 4 10.67 -5.95 -13.81
C LYS A 4 9.26 -5.38 -14.01
N ILE A 5 8.43 -6.02 -14.83
CA ILE A 5 7.04 -5.61 -15.05
C ILE A 5 6.21 -5.85 -13.79
N ILE A 6 6.40 -7.00 -13.13
CA ILE A 6 5.71 -7.31 -11.88
C ILE A 6 6.05 -6.29 -10.79
N THR A 7 7.33 -5.94 -10.61
CA THR A 7 7.76 -4.90 -9.66
C THR A 7 7.18 -3.53 -10.02
N PHE A 8 7.15 -3.17 -11.30
CA PHE A 8 6.56 -1.90 -11.73
C PHE A 8 5.06 -1.82 -11.42
N VAL A 9 4.31 -2.88 -11.74
CA VAL A 9 2.88 -2.95 -11.46
C VAL A 9 2.62 -2.90 -9.95
N ASP A 10 3.42 -3.59 -9.14
CA ASP A 10 3.34 -3.54 -7.68
C ASP A 10 3.48 -2.10 -7.16
N VAL A 11 4.52 -1.37 -7.60
CA VAL A 11 4.73 0.03 -7.21
C VAL A 11 3.54 0.92 -7.61
N VAL A 12 3.02 0.78 -8.84
CA VAL A 12 1.87 1.57 -9.31
C VAL A 12 0.63 1.29 -8.47
N VAL A 13 0.34 0.01 -8.19
CA VAL A 13 -0.81 -0.40 -7.37
C VAL A 13 -0.68 0.16 -5.95
N ARG A 14 0.51 0.13 -5.36
CA ARG A 14 0.76 0.74 -4.03
C ARG A 14 0.50 2.24 -4.01
N ILE A 15 0.95 2.97 -5.04
CA ILE A 15 0.67 4.41 -5.15
C ILE A 15 -0.84 4.65 -5.23
N LEU A 16 -1.55 3.87 -6.04
CA LEU A 16 -3.01 3.99 -6.17
C LEU A 16 -3.73 3.75 -4.83
N PHE A 17 -3.34 2.72 -4.08
CA PHE A 17 -3.90 2.46 -2.75
C PHE A 17 -3.59 3.57 -1.74
N ALA A 18 -2.39 4.13 -1.77
CA ALA A 18 -2.02 5.25 -0.91
C ALA A 18 -2.87 6.50 -1.23
N VAL A 19 -2.99 6.85 -2.51
CA VAL A 19 -3.82 7.97 -2.97
C VAL A 19 -5.28 7.75 -2.60
N PHE A 20 -5.80 6.54 -2.78
CA PHE A 20 -7.18 6.21 -2.42
C PHE A 20 -7.42 6.30 -0.91
N GLY A 21 -6.51 5.80 -0.08
CA GLY A 21 -6.59 5.94 1.38
C GLY A 21 -6.64 7.41 1.81
N VAL A 22 -5.77 8.26 1.24
CA VAL A 22 -5.76 9.71 1.52
C VAL A 22 -7.05 10.38 1.02
N TYR A 23 -7.56 9.98 -0.15
CA TYR A 23 -8.83 10.49 -0.67
C TYR A 23 -9.99 10.18 0.28
N LEU A 24 -10.08 8.95 0.80
CA LEU A 24 -11.12 8.58 1.77
C LEU A 24 -11.03 9.42 3.04
N LEU A 25 -9.82 9.63 3.57
CA LEU A 25 -9.59 10.43 4.77
C LEU A 25 -9.95 11.92 4.58
N THR A 26 -9.69 12.46 3.38
CA THR A 26 -9.95 13.88 3.07
C THR A 26 -11.42 14.13 2.73
N LYS A 27 -12.05 13.25 1.95
CA LYS A 27 -13.43 13.42 1.48
C LYS A 27 -14.48 13.06 2.53
N TYR A 28 -14.20 12.04 3.35
CA TYR A 28 -15.16 11.49 4.33
C TYR A 28 -14.71 11.75 5.77
N ASN A 29 -14.20 12.95 6.04
CA ASN A 29 -13.61 13.32 7.33
C ASN A 29 -14.59 13.29 8.53
N SER A 30 -15.91 13.25 8.27
CA SER A 30 -16.97 13.14 9.27
C SER A 30 -17.47 11.71 9.50
N ASP A 31 -17.15 10.76 8.61
CA ASP A 31 -17.54 9.36 8.73
C ASP A 31 -16.40 8.55 9.34
N ASN A 32 -16.57 8.16 10.60
CA ASN A 32 -15.55 7.41 11.34
C ASN A 32 -15.29 6.02 10.74
N THR A 33 -16.28 5.38 10.12
CA THR A 33 -16.14 4.07 9.48
C THR A 33 -15.29 4.18 8.22
N VAL A 34 -15.57 5.17 7.37
CA VAL A 34 -14.80 5.39 6.14
C VAL A 34 -13.39 5.85 6.47
N LYS A 35 -13.21 6.67 7.51
CA LYS A 35 -11.87 7.04 8.00
C LYS A 35 -11.07 5.84 8.47
N PHE A 36 -11.70 4.95 9.24
CA PHE A 36 -11.05 3.73 9.68
C PHE A 36 -10.57 2.90 8.48
N ALA A 37 -11.43 2.72 7.46
CA ALA A 37 -11.04 2.05 6.21
C ALA A 37 -9.86 2.75 5.51
N GLY A 38 -9.86 4.08 5.42
CA GLY A 38 -8.77 4.87 4.85
C GLY A 38 -7.43 4.65 5.60
N TYR A 39 -7.46 4.68 6.93
CA TYR A 39 -6.28 4.37 7.75
C TYR A 39 -5.83 2.92 7.59
N SER A 40 -6.75 1.94 7.57
CA SER A 40 -6.42 0.53 7.36
C SER A 40 -5.73 0.29 6.02
N ILE A 41 -6.19 0.93 4.95
CA ILE A 41 -5.56 0.84 3.62
C ILE A 41 -4.13 1.37 3.66
N ILE A 42 -3.90 2.54 4.27
CA ILE A 42 -2.57 3.14 4.39
C ILE A 42 -1.63 2.25 5.22
N ILE A 43 -2.09 1.80 6.39
CA ILE A 43 -1.30 0.95 7.29
C ILE A 43 -0.95 -0.38 6.60
N PHE A 44 -1.92 -1.01 5.93
CA PHE A 44 -1.71 -2.26 5.20
C PHE A 44 -0.69 -2.09 4.06
N ASN A 45 -0.77 -0.99 3.32
CA ASN A 45 0.15 -0.69 2.23
C ASN A 45 1.59 -0.47 2.73
N ILE A 46 1.76 0.24 3.85
CA ILE A 46 3.05 0.43 4.51
C ILE A 46 3.58 -0.92 5.02
N ALA A 47 2.77 -1.66 5.77
CA ALA A 47 3.17 -2.94 6.36
C ALA A 47 3.63 -3.93 5.28
N THR A 48 2.84 -4.11 4.23
CA THR A 48 3.19 -5.02 3.13
C THR A 48 4.47 -4.58 2.40
N THR A 49 4.73 -3.27 2.28
CA THR A 49 5.99 -2.77 1.71
C THR A 49 7.20 -3.18 2.56
N PHE A 50 7.08 -3.08 3.90
CA PHE A 50 8.13 -3.54 4.83
C PHE A 50 8.31 -5.06 4.81
N PHE A 51 7.23 -5.83 4.81
CA PHE A 51 7.31 -7.29 4.75
C PHE A 51 7.93 -7.76 3.44
N ASP A 52 7.55 -7.17 2.31
CA ASP A 52 8.07 -7.55 1.00
C ASP A 52 9.55 -7.18 0.85
N SER A 53 9.96 -6.02 1.40
CA SER A 53 11.37 -5.62 1.47
C SER A 53 12.22 -6.59 2.32
N ASN A 54 11.67 -7.09 3.43
CA ASN A 54 12.36 -8.03 4.31
C ASN A 54 12.38 -9.47 3.78
N TYR A 55 11.31 -9.91 3.08
CA TYR A 55 11.23 -11.23 2.47
C TYR A 55 12.28 -11.43 1.36
N HIS A 56 12.52 -10.39 0.56
CA HIS A 56 13.54 -10.43 -0.50
C HIS A 56 14.98 -10.31 0.03
N LYS A 57 15.18 -9.76 1.23
CA LYS A 57 16.50 -9.65 1.87
C LYS A 57 17.02 -11.01 2.36
N ASN A 58 16.13 -11.94 2.69
CA ASN A 58 16.47 -13.25 3.27
C ASN A 58 16.65 -14.37 2.22
N LYS A 59 16.50 -14.08 0.92
CA LYS A 59 16.74 -15.03 -0.19
C LYS A 59 18.14 -14.97 -0.78
N THR A 60 19.00 -14.14 -0.21
CA THR A 60 20.39 -13.88 -0.64
C THR A 60 21.45 -14.45 0.30
N LEU A 61 21.08 -15.42 1.16
CA LEU A 61 22.02 -16.24 1.94
C LEU A 61 21.94 -17.69 1.46
#